data_AF-A0A0R0GNL3-F1
#
_entry.id   AF-A0A0R0GNL3-F1
#
_cell.length_a   1.000
_cell.length_b   1.000
_cell.length_c   1.000
_cell.angle_alpha   90.00
_cell.angle_beta   90.00
_cell.angle_gamma   90.00
#
_symmetry.space_group_name_H-M   'P 1'
#
loop_
_entity.id
_entity.type
_entity.pdbx_description
1 polymer ?
#
loop_
_entity_poly.entity_id
_entity_poly.type
_entity_poly.pdbx_seq_one_letter_code
_entity_poly.pdbx_strand_id
1 'polypeptide(L)'
;MDGGDPAKLKVHLVTRTDSPEFALLSSALSRTSVVGLDAEWKPVRRSFPRVAVLQIACGDSAVFVLDLLSLPLSSLWDPLRELLLSPDILKLGFGFKQDLVYLSSTFASHGGFDKVEPYLDIKSVYNHLQHNKKHVPKQSKSLSTICTEVLGFSLSKELQCSDWSYRPLTEEQITYAAMDAHCLLDIFEVFQTKFVKKGDLILETTVLSYPNAGLGLKELFRNHDTSDKVLRAQFCEALAIVQATTCSDAAQMIPLAGGMIQKSSCWVTVPMDEVLLKVVKKYGDRILLKESDRKPKSSKKKGKKHSLFNGISQEKHFEKSDGWQGTPPWDPLVGGNGYPKFLCDVMVEGLAKHLRCVGIDAAVPYSKKPEPRMLIEQAQKEKRVILTWDAKLLRHDYLTQNQIYRVKSLLKNEQLLEVIEAFQIKINEDKLMSRCTKCNGTFIQKPLTTEEAIEAAKGFQRIPNCLFNKNLEFWQCMDCHQLYWEGTQYHNAVQKFIDICKLSD
;
A
#
# COMPACT_ATOMS: atom_id res chain seq x y z
N MET A 1 -14.48 -21.41 -25.74
CA MET A 1 -13.68 -20.31 -26.31
C MET A 1 -12.73 -19.86 -25.23
N ASP A 2 -11.51 -19.57 -25.63
CA ASP A 2 -10.30 -19.37 -24.83
C ASP A 2 -10.53 -18.62 -23.52
N GLY A 3 -10.06 -19.20 -22.41
CA GLY A 3 -10.02 -18.53 -21.12
C GLY A 3 -8.93 -17.47 -21.19
N GLY A 4 -9.33 -16.23 -21.47
CA GLY A 4 -8.41 -15.10 -21.55
C GLY A 4 -7.51 -15.08 -20.31
N ASP A 5 -6.24 -15.36 -20.53
CA ASP A 5 -5.18 -15.20 -19.54
C ASP A 5 -5.30 -13.76 -19.00
N PRO A 6 -5.56 -13.54 -17.69
CA PRO A 6 -5.71 -12.20 -17.15
C PRO A 6 -4.45 -11.43 -17.51
N ALA A 7 -4.61 -10.38 -18.34
CA ALA A 7 -3.51 -9.66 -18.97
C ALA A 7 -2.39 -9.43 -17.96
N LYS A 8 -1.28 -10.16 -18.12
CA LYS A 8 -0.17 -10.14 -17.18
C LYS A 8 0.31 -8.71 -17.04
N LEU A 9 0.18 -8.15 -15.83
CA LEU A 9 0.65 -6.81 -15.48
C LEU A 9 2.08 -6.61 -16.00
N LYS A 10 2.27 -5.61 -16.87
CA LYS A 10 3.60 -5.30 -17.42
C LYS A 10 4.31 -4.34 -16.47
N VAL A 11 5.25 -4.87 -15.68
CA VAL A 11 6.05 -4.10 -14.74
C VAL A 11 7.40 -3.75 -15.38
N HIS A 12 7.71 -2.46 -15.44
CA HIS A 12 8.96 -1.91 -15.97
C HIS A 12 9.76 -1.28 -14.82
N LEU A 13 10.88 -1.88 -14.45
CA LEU A 13 11.81 -1.30 -13.47
C LEU A 13 12.71 -0.26 -14.16
N VAL A 14 12.59 1.00 -13.77
CA VAL A 14 13.37 2.11 -14.31
C VAL A 14 14.50 2.44 -13.33
N THR A 15 15.74 2.10 -13.71
CA THR A 15 16.94 2.34 -12.86
C THR A 15 17.92 3.33 -13.46
N ARG A 16 17.81 3.61 -14.77
CA ARG A 16 18.68 4.54 -15.51
C ARG A 16 17.85 5.38 -16.50
N THR A 17 18.34 6.56 -16.85
CA THR A 17 17.67 7.48 -17.78
C THR A 17 17.90 7.14 -19.26
N ASP A 18 18.92 6.34 -19.56
CA ASP A 18 19.25 5.85 -20.89
C ASP A 18 18.60 4.49 -21.20
N SER A 19 17.77 3.97 -20.29
CA SER A 19 17.16 2.65 -20.43
C SER A 19 15.91 2.69 -21.33
N PRO A 20 15.58 1.59 -22.03
CA PRO A 20 14.35 1.52 -22.83
C PRO A 20 13.10 1.71 -21.98
N GLU A 21 13.12 1.31 -20.70
CA GLU A 21 12.01 1.50 -19.75
C GLU A 21 11.76 2.99 -19.47
N PHE A 22 12.81 3.82 -19.42
CA PHE A 22 12.66 5.27 -19.26
C PHE A 22 11.98 5.91 -20.49
N ALA A 23 12.36 5.48 -21.69
CA ALA A 23 11.71 5.93 -22.93
C ALA A 23 10.25 5.45 -23.00
N LEU A 24 9.96 4.22 -22.56
CA LEU A 24 8.61 3.69 -22.45
C LEU A 24 7.76 4.49 -21.45
N LEU A 25 8.33 4.90 -20.32
CA LEU A 25 7.66 5.76 -19.33
C LEU A 25 7.20 7.07 -19.98
N SER A 26 8.11 7.80 -20.65
CA SER A 26 7.75 9.05 -21.32
C SER A 26 6.67 8.85 -22.38
N SER A 27 6.79 7.76 -23.16
CA SER A 27 5.83 7.40 -24.20
C SER A 27 4.46 7.02 -23.64
N ALA A 28 4.42 6.36 -22.48
CA ALA A 28 3.18 6.02 -21.80
C ALA A 28 2.50 7.27 -21.26
N LEU A 29 3.23 8.14 -20.58
CA LEU A 29 2.69 9.36 -19.98
C LEU A 29 2.09 10.33 -21.00
N SER A 30 2.61 10.38 -22.24
CA SER A 30 2.01 11.19 -23.31
C SER A 30 0.68 10.61 -23.84
N ARG A 31 0.41 9.32 -23.61
CA ARG A 31 -0.79 8.62 -24.13
C ARG A 31 -1.87 8.37 -23.07
N THR A 32 -1.59 8.61 -21.80
CA THR A 32 -2.54 8.33 -20.71
C THR A 32 -3.17 9.59 -20.16
N SER A 33 -4.48 9.56 -19.92
CA SER A 33 -5.23 10.62 -19.23
C SER A 33 -5.46 10.31 -17.74
N VAL A 34 -5.11 9.11 -17.27
CA VAL A 34 -5.25 8.66 -15.87
C VAL A 34 -4.01 7.90 -15.46
N VAL A 35 -3.47 8.22 -14.28
CA VAL A 35 -2.33 7.51 -13.69
C VAL A 35 -2.59 7.15 -12.23
N GLY A 36 -2.10 6.00 -11.79
CA GLY A 36 -2.02 5.61 -10.39
C GLY A 36 -0.65 5.95 -9.80
N LEU A 37 -0.61 6.60 -8.65
CA LEU A 37 0.61 6.97 -7.95
C LEU A 37 0.68 6.36 -6.55
N ASP A 38 1.83 5.77 -6.25
CA ASP A 38 2.20 5.33 -4.91
C ASP A 38 3.71 5.57 -4.70
N ALA A 39 4.22 5.47 -3.47
CA ALA A 39 5.64 5.61 -3.19
C ALA A 39 6.08 4.79 -1.98
N GLU A 40 7.32 4.31 -2.02
CA GLU A 40 7.90 3.48 -0.95
C GLU A 40 9.24 4.02 -0.44
N TRP A 41 9.48 3.88 0.86
CA TRP A 41 10.67 4.40 1.54
C TRP A 41 11.06 3.58 2.77
N LYS A 42 12.34 3.66 3.13
CA LYS A 42 12.84 3.12 4.41
C LYS A 42 12.43 4.04 5.57
N PRO A 43 11.75 3.56 6.63
CA PRO A 43 11.38 4.39 7.76
C PRO A 43 12.60 4.99 8.50
N VAL A 44 12.59 6.32 8.73
CA VAL A 44 13.62 7.06 9.49
C VAL A 44 12.99 7.83 10.64
N ARG A 45 13.67 7.90 11.80
CA ARG A 45 13.11 8.47 13.04
C ARG A 45 13.27 9.98 13.21
N ARG A 46 14.33 10.59 12.66
CA ARG A 46 14.75 11.96 12.98
C ARG A 46 14.58 12.97 11.85
N SER A 47 14.38 12.49 10.64
CA SER A 47 14.22 13.29 9.42
C SER A 47 13.11 12.71 8.57
N PHE A 48 12.71 13.43 7.53
CA PHE A 48 11.92 12.79 6.49
C PHE A 48 12.74 11.68 5.82
N PRO A 49 12.14 10.52 5.56
CA PRO A 49 12.78 9.48 4.79
C PRO A 49 12.92 9.94 3.33
N ARG A 50 13.99 9.50 2.67
CA ARG A 50 14.12 9.63 1.22
C ARG A 50 13.21 8.60 0.56
N VAL A 51 12.39 9.04 -0.39
CA VAL A 51 11.62 8.12 -1.23
C VAL A 51 12.60 7.29 -2.04
N ALA A 52 12.50 5.96 -1.90
CA ALA A 52 13.41 5.03 -2.55
C ALA A 52 12.83 4.52 -3.87
N VAL A 53 11.50 4.36 -3.93
CA VAL A 53 10.78 3.88 -5.11
C VAL A 53 9.54 4.74 -5.32
N LEU A 54 9.26 5.13 -6.56
CA LEU A 54 8.04 5.80 -6.97
C LEU A 54 7.35 4.94 -8.03
N GLN A 55 6.07 4.63 -7.85
CA GLN A 55 5.33 3.77 -8.76
C GLN A 55 4.32 4.59 -9.55
N ILE A 56 4.30 4.37 -10.86
CA ILE A 56 3.42 5.07 -11.79
C ILE A 56 2.73 4.01 -12.65
N ALA A 57 1.44 3.78 -12.36
CA ALA A 57 0.58 2.95 -13.20
C ALA A 57 -0.04 3.81 -14.31
N CYS A 58 0.08 3.36 -15.55
CA CYS A 58 -0.36 4.07 -16.74
C CYS A 58 -1.33 3.19 -17.54
N GLY A 59 -2.58 3.64 -17.70
CA GLY A 59 -3.54 3.07 -18.65
C GLY A 59 -3.65 1.54 -18.63
N ASP A 60 -3.67 0.93 -19.83
CA ASP A 60 -3.89 -0.50 -20.10
C ASP A 60 -2.74 -1.41 -19.60
N SER A 61 -2.57 -1.47 -18.28
CA SER A 61 -1.74 -2.45 -17.54
C SER A 61 -0.22 -2.28 -17.63
N ALA A 62 0.30 -1.08 -17.89
CA ALA A 62 1.73 -0.77 -17.73
C ALA A 62 2.01 -0.09 -16.39
N VAL A 63 2.97 -0.60 -15.62
CA VAL A 63 3.41 0.01 -14.37
C VAL A 63 4.91 0.24 -14.38
N PHE A 64 5.31 1.46 -14.10
CA PHE A 64 6.71 1.85 -14.02
C PHE A 64 7.10 1.97 -12.56
N VAL A 65 8.14 1.23 -12.16
CA VAL A 65 8.72 1.26 -10.82
C VAL A 65 10.04 2.03 -10.93
N LEU A 66 10.04 3.29 -10.50
CA LEU A 66 11.18 4.18 -10.61
C LEU A 66 12.06 4.04 -9.37
N ASP A 67 13.30 3.59 -9.55
CA ASP A 67 14.30 3.52 -8.49
C ASP A 67 14.96 4.89 -8.29
N LEU A 68 14.45 5.67 -7.33
CA LEU A 68 14.96 7.01 -7.03
C LEU A 68 16.31 7.02 -6.30
N LEU A 69 16.82 5.85 -5.89
CA LEU A 69 18.19 5.73 -5.35
C LEU A 69 19.21 5.51 -6.46
N SER A 70 18.81 4.87 -7.56
CA SER A 70 19.65 4.63 -8.74
C SER A 70 19.55 5.77 -9.78
N LEU A 71 18.38 6.39 -9.93
CA LEU A 71 18.15 7.46 -10.91
C LEU A 71 18.68 8.82 -10.44
N PRO A 72 19.29 9.61 -11.34
CA PRO A 72 19.63 11.00 -11.04
C PRO A 72 18.36 11.85 -10.92
N LEU A 73 18.13 12.44 -9.74
CA LEU A 73 16.92 13.23 -9.45
C LEU A 73 16.74 14.41 -10.40
N SER A 74 17.83 15.02 -10.88
CA SER A 74 17.79 16.13 -11.84
C SER A 74 17.08 15.76 -13.14
N SER A 75 17.21 14.51 -13.60
CA SER A 75 16.59 14.04 -14.84
C SER A 75 15.11 13.68 -14.66
N LEU A 76 14.66 13.48 -13.42
CA LEU A 76 13.27 13.17 -13.10
C LEU A 76 12.47 14.39 -12.69
N TRP A 77 13.13 15.50 -12.34
CA TRP A 77 12.48 16.69 -11.83
C TRP A 77 11.43 17.25 -12.80
N ASP A 78 11.82 17.56 -14.04
CA ASP A 78 10.89 18.15 -15.02
C ASP A 78 9.76 17.19 -15.41
N PRO A 79 10.02 15.91 -15.78
CA PRO A 79 8.95 14.95 -16.11
C PRO A 79 7.94 14.73 -14.97
N LEU A 80 8.41 14.61 -13.73
CA LEU A 80 7.51 14.42 -12.58
C LEU A 80 6.74 15.70 -12.26
N ARG A 81 7.37 16.87 -12.38
CA ARG A 81 6.68 18.15 -12.18
C ARG A 81 5.58 18.34 -13.22
N GLU A 82 5.86 18.05 -14.48
CA GLU A 82 4.91 18.09 -15.59
C GLU A 82 3.74 17.12 -15.32
N LEU A 83 4.03 15.86 -14.97
CA LEU A 83 3.01 14.87 -14.61
C LEU A 83 2.08 15.34 -13.48
N LEU A 84 2.66 15.77 -12.35
CA LEU A 84 1.88 16.13 -11.16
C LEU A 84 1.00 17.38 -11.37
N LEU A 85 1.39 18.28 -12.27
CA LEU A 85 0.68 19.51 -12.58
C LEU A 85 -0.14 19.48 -13.86
N SER A 86 0.00 18.43 -14.69
CA SER A 86 -0.69 18.35 -15.98
C SER A 86 -2.21 18.33 -15.77
N PRO A 87 -2.97 19.28 -16.34
CA PRO A 87 -4.42 19.31 -16.23
C PRO A 87 -5.11 18.17 -17.01
N ASP A 88 -4.41 17.59 -17.99
CA ASP A 88 -4.91 16.51 -18.85
C ASP A 88 -4.76 15.12 -18.23
N ILE A 89 -3.96 15.00 -17.17
CA ILE A 89 -3.70 13.73 -16.49
C ILE A 89 -4.34 13.75 -15.10
N LEU A 90 -5.28 12.83 -14.84
CA LEU A 90 -5.85 12.61 -13.53
C LEU A 90 -4.92 11.72 -12.69
N LYS A 91 -4.47 12.23 -11.54
CA LYS A 91 -3.63 11.49 -10.61
C LYS A 91 -4.49 10.80 -9.56
N LEU A 92 -4.49 9.47 -9.57
CA LEU A 92 -5.10 8.65 -8.52
C LEU A 92 -4.07 8.34 -7.44
N GLY A 93 -4.50 8.34 -6.18
CA GLY A 93 -3.65 7.92 -5.06
C GLY A 93 -4.48 7.44 -3.88
N PHE A 94 -3.82 6.83 -2.89
CA PHE A 94 -4.47 6.36 -1.67
C PHE A 94 -3.91 7.08 -0.43
N GLY A 95 -4.42 8.28 -0.13
CA GLY A 95 -3.83 9.12 0.91
C GLY A 95 -2.45 9.70 0.56
N PHE A 96 -2.22 9.98 -0.73
CA PHE A 96 -0.93 10.36 -1.32
C PHE A 96 -0.29 11.66 -0.77
N LYS A 97 -0.98 12.39 0.12
CA LYS A 97 -0.42 13.62 0.70
C LYS A 97 0.88 13.36 1.46
N GLN A 98 0.98 12.27 2.22
CA GLN A 98 2.19 12.00 3.01
C GLN A 98 3.36 11.61 2.11
N ASP A 99 3.06 10.86 1.07
CA ASP A 99 3.94 10.43 0.00
C ASP A 99 4.51 11.65 -0.72
N LEU A 100 3.65 12.60 -1.10
CA LEU A 100 4.05 13.87 -1.70
C LEU A 100 4.96 14.69 -0.78
N VAL A 101 4.74 14.70 0.55
CA VAL A 101 5.63 15.38 1.49
C VAL A 101 7.04 14.79 1.45
N TYR A 102 7.18 13.46 1.46
CA TYR A 102 8.48 12.80 1.41
C TYR A 102 9.12 12.90 0.02
N LEU A 103 8.32 12.82 -1.04
CA LEU A 103 8.78 13.03 -2.41
C LEU A 103 9.29 14.47 -2.60
N SER A 104 8.55 15.46 -2.11
CA SER A 104 8.97 16.86 -2.09
C SER A 104 10.28 17.06 -1.34
N SER A 105 10.42 16.45 -0.15
CA SER A 105 11.67 16.46 0.61
C SER A 105 12.82 15.77 -0.12
N THR A 106 12.55 14.73 -0.91
CA THR A 106 13.55 14.02 -1.71
C THR A 106 14.08 14.91 -2.84
N PHE A 107 13.21 15.73 -3.42
CA PHE A 107 13.54 16.71 -4.47
C PHE A 107 13.81 18.12 -3.91
N ALA A 108 14.11 18.27 -2.62
CA ALA A 108 14.29 19.58 -1.98
C ALA A 108 15.39 20.41 -2.64
N SER A 109 16.46 19.78 -3.16
CA SER A 109 17.53 20.46 -3.91
C SER A 109 17.11 21.02 -5.27
N HIS A 110 15.93 20.61 -5.78
CA HIS A 110 15.37 21.04 -7.06
C HIS A 110 14.11 21.92 -6.88
N GLY A 111 13.79 22.30 -5.64
CA GLY A 111 12.61 23.12 -5.29
C GLY A 111 11.47 22.33 -4.62
N GLY A 112 11.45 21.01 -4.78
CA GLY A 112 10.43 20.12 -4.22
C GLY A 112 9.05 20.29 -4.87
N PHE A 113 8.19 19.29 -4.72
CA PHE A 113 6.81 19.34 -5.21
C PHE A 113 5.89 19.94 -4.14
N ASP A 114 5.03 20.87 -4.49
CA ASP A 114 4.10 21.52 -3.56
C ASP A 114 2.63 21.28 -3.90
N LYS A 115 2.35 20.80 -5.11
CA LYS A 115 1.00 20.68 -5.64
C LYS A 115 0.81 19.45 -6.54
N VAL A 116 -0.37 18.84 -6.46
CA VAL A 116 -0.86 17.82 -7.40
C VAL A 116 -2.31 18.15 -7.79
N GLU A 117 -2.57 18.35 -9.08
CA GLU A 117 -3.89 18.69 -9.61
C GLU A 117 -3.99 18.27 -11.10
N PRO A 118 -5.14 17.73 -11.56
CA PRO A 118 -6.24 17.19 -10.77
C PRO A 118 -5.86 15.88 -10.06
N TYR A 119 -6.32 15.71 -8.82
CA TYR A 119 -6.07 14.54 -7.99
C TYR A 119 -7.38 13.87 -7.55
N LEU A 120 -7.39 12.55 -7.37
CA LEU A 120 -8.52 11.82 -6.84
C LEU A 120 -8.04 10.77 -5.83
N ASP A 121 -8.48 10.89 -4.58
CA ASP A 121 -8.16 9.91 -3.54
C ASP A 121 -9.09 8.69 -3.65
N ILE A 122 -8.53 7.49 -3.76
CA ILE A 122 -9.31 6.24 -3.79
C ILE A 122 -10.18 6.06 -2.54
N LYS A 123 -9.84 6.68 -1.39
CA LYS A 123 -10.73 6.71 -0.22
C LYS A 123 -12.04 7.43 -0.50
N SER A 124 -12.04 8.54 -1.26
CA SER A 124 -13.25 9.27 -1.59
C SER A 124 -14.11 8.48 -2.58
N VAL A 125 -13.47 7.87 -3.58
CA VAL A 125 -14.08 6.95 -4.54
C VAL A 125 -14.78 5.79 -3.83
N TYR A 126 -14.07 5.11 -2.93
CA TYR A 126 -14.63 4.00 -2.17
C TYR A 126 -15.82 4.42 -1.30
N ASN A 127 -15.71 5.54 -0.58
CA ASN A 127 -16.82 6.06 0.22
C ASN A 127 -18.06 6.34 -0.65
N HIS A 128 -17.88 6.85 -1.86
CA HIS A 128 -18.99 7.04 -2.81
C HIS A 128 -19.61 5.70 -3.24
N LEU A 129 -18.78 4.71 -3.57
CA LEU A 129 -19.23 3.37 -3.94
C LEU A 129 -20.03 2.68 -2.81
N GLN A 130 -19.75 3.02 -1.54
CA GLN A 130 -20.45 2.45 -0.39
C GLN A 130 -21.69 3.24 0.06
N HIS A 131 -21.89 4.51 -0.33
CA HIS A 131 -23.00 5.34 0.20
C HIS A 131 -24.40 4.75 -0.08
N ASN A 132 -24.54 3.81 -1.02
CA ASN A 132 -25.78 3.06 -1.22
C ASN A 132 -26.07 2.01 -0.12
N LYS A 133 -25.13 1.74 0.81
CA LYS A 133 -25.30 0.83 1.94
C LYS A 133 -25.56 1.64 3.21
N LYS A 134 -26.83 1.71 3.63
CA LYS A 134 -27.38 2.63 4.65
C LYS A 134 -26.73 2.65 6.06
N HIS A 135 -25.71 1.85 6.39
CA HIS A 135 -25.09 1.87 7.74
C HIS A 135 -23.62 1.41 7.72
N VAL A 136 -22.72 2.17 7.11
CA VAL A 136 -21.27 1.93 7.27
C VAL A 136 -20.66 3.07 8.10
N PRO A 137 -20.10 2.80 9.28
CA PRO A 137 -19.34 3.79 10.04
C PRO A 137 -18.22 4.38 9.17
N LYS A 138 -17.98 5.71 9.27
CA LYS A 138 -16.84 6.40 8.65
C LYS A 138 -15.52 5.95 9.27
N GLN A 139 -15.13 4.70 9.06
CA GLN A 139 -13.81 4.19 9.41
C GLN A 139 -12.98 4.13 8.13
N SER A 140 -11.81 4.76 8.13
CA SER A 140 -10.88 4.71 7.01
C SER A 140 -10.40 3.28 6.82
N LYS A 141 -10.88 2.61 5.76
CA LYS A 141 -10.41 1.28 5.36
C LYS A 141 -9.06 1.38 4.66
N SER A 142 -8.24 0.34 4.79
CA SER A 142 -6.96 0.23 4.07
C SER A 142 -7.16 -0.16 2.61
N LEU A 143 -6.19 0.14 1.74
CA LEU A 143 -6.23 -0.21 0.32
C LEU A 143 -6.51 -1.70 0.09
N SER A 144 -5.77 -2.59 0.74
CA SER A 144 -6.01 -4.05 0.71
C SER A 144 -7.46 -4.46 1.03
N THR A 145 -8.12 -3.79 1.99
CA THR A 145 -9.54 -4.04 2.30
C THR A 145 -10.46 -3.53 1.20
N ILE A 146 -10.14 -2.37 0.62
CA ILE A 146 -10.89 -1.80 -0.50
C ILE A 146 -10.78 -2.70 -1.73
N CYS A 147 -9.58 -3.16 -2.09
CA CYS A 147 -9.37 -4.14 -3.16
C CYS A 147 -10.19 -5.41 -2.92
N THR A 148 -10.20 -5.93 -1.69
CA THR A 148 -10.98 -7.14 -1.37
C THR A 148 -12.48 -6.92 -1.61
N GLU A 149 -13.01 -5.75 -1.24
CA GLU A 149 -14.43 -5.45 -1.35
C GLU A 149 -14.88 -4.97 -2.74
N VAL A 150 -13.98 -4.39 -3.53
CA VAL A 150 -14.28 -3.79 -4.83
C VAL A 150 -13.85 -4.72 -5.97
N LEU A 151 -12.66 -5.31 -5.88
CA LEU A 151 -12.03 -6.16 -6.92
C LEU A 151 -12.11 -7.66 -6.59
N GLY A 152 -12.40 -8.03 -5.34
CA GLY A 152 -12.53 -9.44 -4.93
C GLY A 152 -11.21 -10.13 -4.54
N PHE A 153 -10.08 -9.42 -4.56
CA PHE A 153 -8.78 -9.93 -4.11
C PHE A 153 -8.13 -8.99 -3.09
N SER A 154 -7.32 -9.54 -2.18
CA SER A 154 -6.60 -8.77 -1.16
C SER A 154 -5.17 -8.49 -1.58
N LEU A 155 -4.74 -7.24 -1.45
CA LEU A 155 -3.31 -6.90 -1.55
C LEU A 155 -2.54 -7.43 -0.35
N SER A 156 -1.32 -7.92 -0.60
CA SER A 156 -0.36 -8.23 0.45
C SER A 156 -0.04 -6.98 1.25
N LYS A 157 0.26 -7.13 2.54
CA LYS A 157 0.80 -6.07 3.41
C LYS A 157 2.15 -6.46 3.99
N GLU A 158 2.81 -7.43 3.37
CA GLU A 158 4.04 -8.03 3.91
C GLU A 158 5.24 -7.10 3.72
N LEU A 159 5.27 -6.30 2.65
CA LEU A 159 6.40 -5.44 2.30
C LEU A 159 6.22 -3.96 2.63
N GLN A 160 5.10 -3.57 3.24
CA GLN A 160 4.82 -2.18 3.66
C GLN A 160 5.91 -1.57 4.59
N CYS A 161 6.65 -2.41 5.30
CA CYS A 161 7.74 -1.99 6.19
C CYS A 161 9.11 -2.59 5.77
N SER A 162 9.24 -2.97 4.50
CA SER A 162 10.48 -3.52 3.95
C SER A 162 11.62 -2.50 3.99
N ASP A 163 12.87 -2.98 3.98
CA ASP A 163 14.02 -2.11 3.74
C ASP A 163 14.11 -1.75 2.25
N TRP A 164 13.31 -0.76 1.84
CA TRP A 164 13.29 -0.25 0.46
C TRP A 164 14.60 0.43 0.03
N SER A 165 15.60 0.54 0.90
CA SER A 165 16.95 0.98 0.51
C SER A 165 17.85 -0.14 0.00
N TYR A 166 17.47 -1.40 0.19
CA TYR A 166 18.24 -2.56 -0.25
C TYR A 166 18.32 -2.64 -1.78
N ARG A 167 19.49 -2.98 -2.33
CA ARG A 167 19.70 -3.10 -3.78
C ARG A 167 20.49 -4.36 -4.14
N PRO A 168 20.13 -5.05 -5.26
CA PRO A 168 18.99 -4.76 -6.14
C PRO A 168 17.64 -4.97 -5.42
N LEU A 169 16.57 -4.35 -5.94
CA LEU A 169 15.22 -4.64 -5.45
C LEU A 169 14.89 -6.11 -5.74
N THR A 170 14.24 -6.77 -4.78
CA THR A 170 13.75 -8.14 -4.98
C THR A 170 12.53 -8.16 -5.89
N GLU A 171 12.28 -9.27 -6.58
CA GLU A 171 11.07 -9.46 -7.41
C GLU A 171 9.78 -9.27 -6.61
N GLU A 172 9.77 -9.68 -5.33
CA GLU A 172 8.63 -9.46 -4.43
C GLU A 172 8.41 -7.97 -4.16
N GLN A 173 9.48 -7.19 -3.92
CA GLN A 173 9.40 -5.74 -3.74
C GLN A 173 8.89 -5.03 -5.00
N ILE A 174 9.38 -5.43 -6.17
CA ILE A 174 8.95 -4.87 -7.47
C ILE A 174 7.46 -5.18 -7.70
N THR A 175 7.04 -6.42 -7.47
CA THR A 175 5.66 -6.87 -7.66
C THR A 175 4.70 -6.17 -6.70
N TYR A 176 5.07 -6.06 -5.42
CA TYR A 176 4.28 -5.35 -4.41
C TYR A 176 4.10 -3.88 -4.79
N ALA A 177 5.22 -3.20 -5.08
CA ALA A 177 5.23 -1.79 -5.48
C ALA A 177 4.32 -1.56 -6.70
N ALA A 178 4.47 -2.39 -7.74
CA ALA A 178 3.68 -2.23 -8.95
C ALA A 178 2.18 -2.44 -8.71
N MET A 179 1.82 -3.42 -7.87
CA MET A 179 0.42 -3.75 -7.59
C MET A 179 -0.29 -2.64 -6.80
N ASP A 180 0.40 -1.98 -5.87
CA ASP A 180 -0.17 -0.88 -5.06
C ASP A 180 -0.58 0.32 -5.94
N ALA A 181 0.17 0.63 -7.00
CA ALA A 181 -0.22 1.64 -7.99
C ALA A 181 -1.28 1.12 -8.99
N HIS A 182 -1.14 -0.12 -9.47
CA HIS A 182 -2.05 -0.68 -10.48
C HIS A 182 -3.49 -0.77 -9.97
N CYS A 183 -3.69 -1.27 -8.75
CA CYS A 183 -5.03 -1.48 -8.21
C CYS A 183 -5.85 -0.18 -8.08
N LEU A 184 -5.18 0.99 -8.06
CA LEU A 184 -5.86 2.29 -8.08
C LEU A 184 -6.62 2.49 -9.40
N LEU A 185 -6.02 2.08 -10.54
CA LEU A 185 -6.68 2.11 -11.85
C LEU A 185 -7.87 1.15 -11.87
N ASP A 186 -7.72 -0.09 -11.40
CA ASP A 186 -8.79 -1.08 -11.39
C ASP A 186 -9.99 -0.62 -10.54
N ILE A 187 -9.73 -0.07 -9.35
CA ILE A 187 -10.79 0.48 -8.48
C ILE A 187 -11.50 1.64 -9.18
N PHE A 188 -10.73 2.48 -9.89
CA PHE A 188 -11.28 3.62 -10.61
C PHE A 188 -12.10 3.20 -11.83
N GLU A 189 -11.72 2.16 -12.55
CA GLU A 189 -12.50 1.60 -13.67
C GLU A 189 -13.86 1.08 -13.17
N VAL A 190 -13.88 0.35 -12.05
CA VAL A 190 -15.13 -0.08 -11.41
C VAL A 190 -15.99 1.12 -11.00
N PHE A 191 -15.36 2.19 -10.53
CA PHE A 191 -16.04 3.43 -10.20
C PHE A 191 -16.62 4.14 -11.43
N GLN A 192 -15.85 4.30 -12.50
CA GLN A 192 -16.31 4.90 -13.75
C GLN A 192 -17.46 4.11 -14.36
N THR A 193 -17.36 2.78 -14.39
CA THR A 193 -18.43 1.90 -14.88
C THR A 193 -19.73 2.12 -14.10
N LYS A 194 -19.65 2.25 -12.77
CA LYS A 194 -20.83 2.55 -11.92
C LYS A 194 -21.32 3.99 -12.08
N PHE A 195 -20.42 4.94 -12.28
CA PHE A 195 -20.75 6.34 -12.51
C PHE A 195 -21.56 6.52 -13.80
N VAL A 196 -21.13 5.87 -14.89
CA VAL A 196 -21.87 5.83 -16.17
C VAL A 196 -23.23 5.15 -16.00
N LYS A 197 -23.30 3.99 -15.32
CA LYS A 197 -24.56 3.24 -15.11
C LYS A 197 -25.59 3.95 -14.22
N LYS A 198 -25.16 4.81 -13.27
CA LYS A 198 -26.07 5.45 -12.31
C LYS A 198 -26.95 6.54 -12.93
N GLY A 199 -26.73 6.94 -14.19
CA GLY A 199 -27.54 7.96 -14.85
C GLY A 199 -27.35 9.36 -14.28
N ASP A 200 -26.28 9.62 -13.52
CA ASP A 200 -25.84 10.99 -13.17
C ASP A 200 -25.43 11.80 -14.43
N LEU A 201 -25.39 11.14 -15.59
CA LEU A 201 -25.55 11.75 -16.90
C LEU A 201 -27.03 12.13 -17.10
N ILE A 202 -27.52 13.14 -16.37
CA ILE A 202 -28.63 13.92 -16.92
C ILE A 202 -28.04 14.51 -18.19
N LEU A 203 -28.44 13.94 -19.32
CA LEU A 203 -28.31 14.55 -20.62
C LEU A 203 -29.20 15.82 -20.54
N GLU A 204 -28.70 16.88 -19.91
CA GLU A 204 -29.01 18.24 -20.36
C GLU A 204 -28.26 18.41 -21.69
N THR A 205 -28.58 17.54 -22.66
CA THR A 205 -28.78 18.03 -24.00
C THR A 205 -30.01 18.91 -23.91
N THR A 206 -29.82 20.13 -23.40
CA THR A 206 -30.42 21.25 -24.10
C THR A 206 -29.94 21.05 -25.52
N VAL A 207 -30.79 20.44 -26.32
CA VAL A 207 -30.69 20.45 -27.76
C VAL A 207 -30.80 21.93 -28.09
N LEU A 208 -29.69 22.66 -27.93
CA LEU A 208 -29.37 23.73 -28.84
C LEU A 208 -29.12 22.99 -30.15
N SER A 209 -30.22 22.60 -30.79
CA SER A 209 -30.27 22.42 -32.22
C SER A 209 -29.74 23.75 -32.74
N TYR A 210 -28.46 23.75 -33.12
CA TYR A 210 -27.91 24.76 -33.99
C TYR A 210 -28.21 24.22 -35.38
N PRO A 211 -29.26 24.68 -36.08
CA PRO A 211 -29.48 24.28 -37.47
C PRO A 211 -28.37 24.82 -38.38
N ASN A 212 -27.43 25.60 -37.83
CA ASN A 212 -26.45 26.39 -38.58
C ASN A 212 -24.99 26.01 -38.29
N ALA A 213 -24.72 24.79 -37.81
CA ALA A 213 -23.34 24.31 -37.67
C ALA A 213 -22.57 24.20 -39.01
N GLY A 214 -23.25 24.38 -40.14
CA GLY A 214 -22.63 24.48 -41.47
C GLY A 214 -22.39 25.89 -42.00
N LEU A 215 -22.77 26.96 -41.29
CA LEU A 215 -22.63 28.32 -41.82
C LEU A 215 -21.20 28.85 -41.58
N GLY A 216 -20.46 29.02 -42.67
CA GLY A 216 -19.11 29.59 -42.64
C GLY A 216 -19.09 31.00 -42.04
N LEU A 217 -17.92 31.42 -41.54
CA LEU A 217 -17.72 32.68 -40.81
C LEU A 217 -18.30 33.92 -41.53
N LYS A 218 -18.30 33.92 -42.87
CA LYS A 218 -18.85 34.99 -43.72
C LYS A 218 -20.37 35.16 -43.59
N GLU A 219 -21.09 34.10 -43.25
CA GLU A 219 -22.55 34.07 -43.14
C GLU A 219 -23.02 34.44 -41.74
N LEU A 220 -22.20 34.16 -40.71
CA LEU A 220 -22.40 34.67 -39.34
C LEU A 220 -22.39 36.21 -39.28
N PHE A 221 -21.55 36.88 -40.08
CA PHE A 221 -21.48 38.35 -40.10
C PHE A 221 -22.54 39.02 -40.99
N ARG A 222 -23.26 38.28 -41.83
CA ARG A 222 -24.33 38.87 -42.67
C ARG A 222 -25.64 39.08 -41.92
N ASN A 223 -25.89 38.30 -40.87
CA ASN A 223 -27.11 38.40 -40.09
C ASN A 223 -26.94 39.45 -38.99
N HIS A 224 -27.22 40.71 -39.35
CA HIS A 224 -27.12 41.88 -38.48
C HIS A 224 -28.06 41.88 -37.25
N ASP A 225 -28.87 40.84 -37.04
CA ASP A 225 -29.85 40.75 -35.95
C ASP A 225 -29.49 39.74 -34.84
N THR A 226 -28.22 39.35 -34.74
CA THR A 226 -27.76 38.45 -33.66
C THR A 226 -26.69 39.07 -32.76
N SER A 227 -26.88 40.33 -32.36
CA SER A 227 -26.02 40.96 -31.35
C SER A 227 -26.12 40.29 -29.97
N ASP A 228 -27.25 39.64 -29.65
CA ASP A 228 -27.50 39.10 -28.30
C ASP A 228 -27.07 37.64 -28.09
N LYS A 229 -26.64 36.91 -29.14
CA LYS A 229 -26.28 35.49 -29.01
C LYS A 229 -24.79 35.20 -28.80
N VAL A 230 -23.92 36.21 -28.84
CA VAL A 230 -22.50 36.05 -28.52
C VAL A 230 -22.28 36.30 -27.01
N LEU A 231 -22.84 35.43 -26.17
CA LEU A 231 -22.79 35.62 -24.71
C LEU A 231 -21.51 35.11 -24.02
N ARG A 232 -20.45 34.77 -24.76
CA ARG A 232 -19.13 34.52 -24.18
C ARG A 232 -18.05 34.46 -25.24
N ALA A 233 -17.16 35.45 -25.26
CA ALA A 233 -15.82 35.26 -25.78
C ALA A 233 -15.04 34.46 -24.72
N GLN A 234 -14.68 33.21 -25.01
CA GLN A 234 -13.61 32.55 -24.27
C GLN A 234 -12.29 33.16 -24.76
N PHE A 235 -11.62 33.90 -23.89
CA PHE A 235 -10.24 34.29 -24.12
C PHE A 235 -9.37 33.05 -23.87
N CYS A 236 -9.04 32.32 -24.94
CA CYS A 236 -7.94 31.36 -24.89
C CYS A 236 -6.63 32.16 -24.85
N GLU A 237 -5.64 31.72 -24.06
CA GLU A 237 -4.29 32.26 -24.17
C GLU A 237 -3.80 32.11 -25.62
N ALA A 238 -3.17 33.16 -26.16
CA ALA A 238 -2.61 33.13 -27.51
C ALA A 238 -1.68 31.92 -27.73
N LEU A 239 -1.00 31.46 -26.67
CA LEU A 239 -0.18 30.26 -26.67
C LEU A 239 -0.97 29.00 -27.05
N ALA A 240 -2.15 28.78 -26.45
CA ALA A 240 -2.98 27.61 -26.73
C ALA A 240 -3.50 27.61 -28.17
N ILE A 241 -3.82 28.79 -28.72
CA ILE A 241 -4.23 28.95 -30.12
C ILE A 241 -3.06 28.60 -31.05
N VAL A 242 -1.86 29.10 -30.77
CA VAL A 242 -0.66 28.81 -31.56
C VAL A 242 -0.30 27.32 -31.49
N GLN A 243 -0.38 26.70 -30.32
CA GLN A 243 -0.14 25.25 -30.17
C GLN A 243 -1.15 24.42 -30.97
N ALA A 244 -2.44 24.73 -30.89
CA ALA A 244 -3.47 24.01 -31.64
C ALA A 244 -3.31 24.17 -33.17
N THR A 245 -2.88 25.34 -33.64
CA THR A 245 -2.72 25.62 -35.09
C THR A 245 -1.40 25.13 -35.66
N THR A 246 -0.33 25.09 -34.87
CA THR A 246 0.98 24.59 -35.33
C THR A 246 1.09 23.07 -35.30
N CYS A 247 0.26 22.38 -34.52
CA CYS A 247 0.37 20.92 -34.35
C CYS A 247 -0.24 20.08 -35.48
N SER A 248 -0.92 20.67 -36.48
CA SER A 248 -1.38 19.87 -37.62
C SER A 248 -0.29 19.56 -38.65
N ASP A 249 0.80 20.35 -38.70
CA ASP A 249 1.82 20.21 -39.77
C ASP A 249 3.28 20.09 -39.25
N ALA A 250 3.50 20.00 -37.93
CA ALA A 250 4.85 19.91 -37.36
C ALA A 250 5.45 18.48 -37.40
N ALA A 251 5.38 17.84 -38.56
CA ALA A 251 6.22 16.69 -38.94
C ALA A 251 7.17 17.08 -40.08
N GLN A 252 7.77 18.28 -40.05
CA GLN A 252 8.93 18.61 -40.87
C GLN A 252 9.98 19.36 -40.03
N MET A 253 11.12 18.71 -39.84
CA MET A 253 12.33 19.28 -39.26
C MET A 253 12.79 20.48 -40.09
N ILE A 254 12.81 21.68 -39.50
CA ILE A 254 13.51 22.83 -40.08
C ILE A 254 14.78 23.07 -39.23
N PRO A 255 15.98 22.98 -39.83
CA PRO A 255 17.23 23.26 -39.13
C PRO A 255 17.44 24.77 -39.07
N LEU A 256 17.33 25.36 -37.87
CA LEU A 256 17.72 26.75 -37.66
C LEU A 256 19.16 26.81 -37.14
N ALA A 257 19.97 27.59 -37.85
CA ALA A 257 21.36 27.91 -37.52
C ALA A 257 21.44 28.74 -36.23
N GLY A 258 22.33 28.33 -35.33
CA GLY A 258 22.80 29.17 -34.21
C GLY A 258 22.10 28.93 -32.88
N GLY A 259 22.72 28.11 -32.03
CA GLY A 259 22.49 28.10 -30.59
C GLY A 259 21.48 27.07 -30.09
N MET A 260 21.99 26.06 -29.37
CA MET A 260 21.18 25.09 -28.64
C MET A 260 20.40 25.79 -27.52
N ILE A 261 19.13 26.13 -27.77
CA ILE A 261 18.17 26.33 -26.68
C ILE A 261 17.55 24.95 -26.43
N GLN A 262 17.90 24.37 -25.29
CA GLN A 262 17.36 23.10 -24.82
C GLN A 262 15.83 23.28 -24.71
N LYS A 263 15.10 22.66 -25.65
CA LYS A 263 13.63 22.73 -25.71
C LYS A 263 13.06 22.33 -24.34
N SER A 264 12.25 23.22 -23.78
CA SER A 264 11.21 22.87 -22.81
C SER A 264 10.53 21.59 -23.29
N SER A 265 10.59 20.51 -22.51
CA SER A 265 9.78 19.33 -22.79
C SER A 265 8.33 19.79 -22.79
N CYS A 266 7.65 19.68 -23.92
CA CYS A 266 6.22 19.90 -24.01
C CYS A 266 5.69 18.55 -24.44
N TRP A 267 5.23 17.72 -23.50
CA TRP A 267 4.49 16.52 -23.89
C TRP A 267 3.22 16.96 -24.59
N VAL A 268 2.91 16.31 -25.71
CA VAL A 268 1.56 16.36 -26.25
C VAL A 268 0.79 15.29 -25.47
N THR A 269 0.02 15.71 -24.46
CA THR A 269 -0.88 14.85 -23.69
C THR A 269 -2.20 14.67 -24.43
N VAL A 270 -2.78 13.48 -24.33
CA VAL A 270 -4.15 13.24 -24.81
C VAL A 270 -5.14 13.91 -23.86
N PRO A 271 -6.04 14.80 -24.33
CA PRO A 271 -7.04 15.40 -23.48
C PRO A 271 -7.96 14.36 -22.81
N MET A 272 -8.45 14.66 -21.62
CA MET A 272 -9.45 13.83 -20.94
C MET A 272 -10.74 13.72 -21.77
N ASP A 273 -11.34 12.53 -21.78
CA ASP A 273 -12.68 12.36 -22.34
C ASP A 273 -13.77 13.08 -21.50
N GLU A 274 -14.96 13.23 -22.06
CA GLU A 274 -16.07 13.96 -21.43
C GLU A 274 -16.51 13.34 -20.10
N VAL A 275 -16.45 12.00 -19.97
CA VAL A 275 -16.83 11.28 -18.75
C VAL A 275 -15.82 11.57 -17.65
N LEU A 276 -14.53 11.51 -17.98
CA LEU A 276 -13.43 11.78 -17.08
C LEU A 276 -13.46 13.25 -16.62
N LEU A 277 -13.71 14.21 -17.52
CA LEU A 277 -13.89 15.61 -17.15
C LEU A 277 -15.04 15.82 -16.16
N LYS A 278 -16.17 15.13 -16.33
CA LYS A 278 -17.29 15.17 -15.38
C LYS A 278 -16.90 14.57 -14.02
N VAL A 279 -16.16 13.47 -14.02
CA VAL A 279 -15.65 12.85 -12.79
C VAL A 279 -14.70 13.80 -12.07
N VAL A 280 -13.74 14.41 -12.77
CA VAL A 280 -12.82 15.40 -12.18
C VAL A 280 -13.57 16.62 -11.65
N LYS A 281 -14.56 17.13 -12.38
CA LYS A 281 -15.38 18.26 -11.91
C LYS A 281 -16.17 17.94 -10.63
N LYS A 282 -16.64 16.69 -10.49
CA LYS A 282 -17.50 16.27 -9.36
C LYS A 282 -16.73 15.75 -8.15
N TYR A 283 -15.62 15.06 -8.38
CA TYR A 283 -14.87 14.33 -7.35
C TYR A 283 -13.39 14.71 -7.26
N GLY A 284 -12.89 15.43 -8.26
CA GLY A 284 -11.51 15.89 -8.27
C GLY A 284 -11.22 16.81 -7.09
N ASP A 285 -10.01 16.65 -6.57
CA ASP A 285 -9.42 17.42 -5.49
C ASP A 285 -8.03 17.87 -5.92
N ARG A 286 -7.34 18.59 -5.03
CA ARG A 286 -5.95 18.99 -5.19
C ARG A 286 -5.20 18.77 -3.90
N ILE A 287 -3.98 18.25 -4.01
CA ILE A 287 -3.07 18.24 -2.87
C ILE A 287 -2.26 19.53 -2.91
N LEU A 288 -2.26 20.28 -1.81
CA LEU A 288 -1.40 21.44 -1.61
C LEU A 288 -0.61 21.27 -0.32
N LEU A 289 0.72 21.24 -0.42
CA LEU A 289 1.62 21.19 0.73
C LEU A 289 1.77 22.58 1.33
N LYS A 290 1.61 22.68 2.65
CA LYS A 290 1.83 23.92 3.40
C LYS A 290 3.28 23.96 3.90
N GLU A 291 3.73 25.15 4.29
CA GLU A 291 5.06 25.31 4.92
C GLU A 291 5.21 24.44 6.18
N SER A 292 4.12 24.17 6.91
CA SER A 292 4.13 23.24 8.05
C SER A 292 4.40 21.78 7.66
N ASP A 293 4.06 21.38 6.43
CA ASP A 293 4.27 20.03 5.94
C ASP A 293 5.74 19.78 5.56
N ARG A 294 6.53 20.84 5.32
CA ARG A 294 7.95 20.78 4.95
C ARG A 294 8.91 20.51 6.11
N LYS A 295 8.41 20.44 7.35
CA LYS A 295 9.23 20.21 8.55
C LYS A 295 8.80 18.93 9.27
N PRO A 296 9.73 18.07 9.70
CA PRO A 296 9.41 16.91 10.53
C PRO A 296 8.66 17.34 11.79
N LYS A 297 7.60 16.61 12.14
CA LYS A 297 6.83 16.88 13.37
C LYS A 297 7.74 16.63 14.57
N SER A 298 8.15 17.69 15.26
CA SER A 298 8.75 17.57 16.58
C SER A 298 7.70 16.98 17.51
N SER A 299 7.96 15.79 18.07
CA SER A 299 7.08 15.23 19.08
C SER A 299 7.01 16.23 20.24
N LYS A 300 5.88 16.93 20.39
CA LYS A 300 5.55 17.64 21.63
C LYS A 300 5.49 16.57 22.71
N LYS A 301 6.62 16.40 23.41
CA LYS A 301 6.76 15.57 24.61
C LYS A 301 5.68 16.07 25.56
N LYS A 302 4.58 15.33 25.67
CA LYS A 302 3.55 15.60 26.68
C LYS A 302 4.24 15.33 28.01
N GLY A 303 4.72 16.40 28.65
CA GLY A 303 5.44 16.34 29.91
C GLY A 303 4.54 15.73 30.97
N LYS A 304 4.64 14.42 31.19
CA LYS A 304 4.34 13.85 32.50
C LYS A 304 5.57 14.09 33.35
N LYS A 305 5.46 15.06 34.27
CA LYS A 305 6.35 15.21 35.42
C LYS A 305 6.38 13.88 36.17
N HIS A 306 7.45 13.12 36.01
CA HIS A 306 7.90 12.23 37.08
C HIS A 306 9.32 12.66 37.43
N SER A 307 9.47 12.92 38.72
CA SER A 307 10.62 13.44 39.42
C SER A 307 11.90 12.69 39.09
N LEU A 308 12.99 13.47 39.03
CA LEU A 308 14.37 13.01 39.04
C LEU A 308 14.58 11.94 40.12
N PHE A 309 14.62 10.67 39.72
CA PHE A 309 15.40 9.70 40.45
C PHE A 309 16.74 9.59 39.72
N ASN A 310 17.75 10.21 40.33
CA ASN A 310 19.16 10.03 40.01
C ASN A 310 19.51 8.56 40.26
N GLY A 311 19.47 7.74 39.22
CA GLY A 311 20.07 6.43 39.19
C GLY A 311 21.16 6.44 38.13
N ILE A 312 22.40 6.67 38.56
CA ILE A 312 23.60 6.38 37.76
C ILE A 312 23.55 4.87 37.46
N SER A 313 23.04 4.51 36.29
CA SER A 313 23.13 3.14 35.79
C SER A 313 24.11 3.19 34.64
N GLN A 314 25.34 2.75 34.95
CA GLN A 314 26.44 2.59 34.01
C GLN A 314 25.92 1.86 32.77
N GLU A 315 26.15 2.46 31.60
CA GLU A 315 25.96 1.81 30.31
C GLU A 315 26.90 0.60 30.25
N LYS A 316 26.43 -0.57 30.67
CA LYS A 316 27.08 -1.83 30.35
C LYS A 316 26.99 -2.00 28.84
N HIS A 317 28.12 -1.76 28.18
CA HIS A 317 28.39 -2.21 26.83
C HIS A 317 28.05 -3.70 26.73
N PHE A 318 26.88 -4.03 26.18
CA PHE A 318 26.60 -5.38 25.70
C PHE A 318 27.46 -5.59 24.46
N GLU A 319 28.67 -6.08 24.69
CA GLU A 319 29.54 -6.61 23.65
C GLU A 319 28.88 -7.83 22.99
N LYS A 320 28.63 -7.69 21.68
CA LYS A 320 28.58 -8.72 20.62
C LYS A 320 28.64 -10.20 21.06
N SER A 321 27.53 -10.71 21.60
CA SER A 321 27.05 -12.03 21.15
C SER A 321 25.64 -11.83 20.64
N ASP A 322 25.51 -11.74 19.32
CA ASP A 322 24.23 -11.51 18.64
C ASP A 322 23.39 -12.80 18.50
N GLY A 323 23.78 -13.90 19.16
CA GLY A 323 23.01 -15.15 19.22
C GLY A 323 22.22 -15.30 20.53
N TRP A 324 21.15 -16.10 20.51
CA TRP A 324 20.48 -16.54 21.73
C TRP A 324 21.50 -17.23 22.64
N GLN A 325 21.75 -16.66 23.81
CA GLN A 325 22.63 -17.21 24.82
C GLN A 325 21.78 -17.64 26.00
N GLY A 326 21.67 -18.95 26.23
CA GLY A 326 20.97 -19.50 27.38
C GLY A 326 20.12 -20.72 27.07
N THR A 327 19.79 -21.46 28.12
CA THR A 327 18.85 -22.58 28.05
C THR A 327 17.42 -22.03 28.08
N PRO A 328 16.58 -22.26 27.06
CA PRO A 328 15.22 -21.74 27.07
C PRO A 328 14.37 -22.42 28.16
N PRO A 329 13.30 -21.77 28.66
CA PRO A 329 12.50 -22.27 29.78
C PRO A 329 11.82 -23.63 29.56
N TRP A 330 11.68 -24.04 28.29
CA TRP A 330 11.10 -25.32 27.91
C TRP A 330 12.13 -26.43 27.72
N ASP A 331 13.43 -26.15 27.81
CA ASP A 331 14.45 -27.18 27.70
C ASP A 331 14.31 -28.22 28.83
N PRO A 332 14.30 -29.53 28.53
CA PRO A 332 14.25 -30.59 29.53
C PRO A 332 15.33 -30.48 30.61
N LEU A 333 16.51 -29.93 30.29
CA LEU A 333 17.63 -29.76 31.24
C LEU A 333 17.30 -28.82 32.41
N VAL A 334 16.33 -27.90 32.24
CA VAL A 334 15.85 -27.01 33.31
C VAL A 334 14.46 -27.40 33.83
N GLY A 335 14.01 -28.63 33.55
CA GLY A 335 12.68 -29.12 33.93
C GLY A 335 11.55 -28.62 33.04
N GLY A 336 11.87 -28.19 31.80
CA GLY A 336 10.89 -27.84 30.78
C GLY A 336 10.26 -29.07 30.13
N ASN A 337 9.18 -28.85 29.37
CA ASN A 337 8.41 -29.90 28.71
C ASN A 337 8.83 -30.17 27.26
N GLY A 338 9.91 -29.56 26.78
CA GLY A 338 10.42 -29.68 25.40
C GLY A 338 9.67 -28.86 24.35
N TYR A 339 8.57 -28.18 24.69
CA TYR A 339 7.75 -27.45 23.71
C TYR A 339 8.02 -25.94 23.73
N PRO A 340 8.49 -25.33 22.62
CA PRO A 340 8.76 -23.90 22.54
C PRO A 340 7.52 -23.03 22.83
N LYS A 341 7.69 -22.00 23.67
CA LYS A 341 6.63 -21.03 24.01
C LYS A 341 7.13 -19.59 23.93
N PHE A 342 6.53 -18.79 23.06
CA PHE A 342 6.94 -17.40 22.84
C PHE A 342 5.88 -16.40 23.30
N LEU A 343 6.31 -15.23 23.74
CA LEU A 343 5.48 -14.03 23.94
C LEU A 343 5.98 -12.96 22.96
N CYS A 344 5.22 -12.73 21.89
CA CYS A 344 5.58 -11.78 20.85
C CYS A 344 5.06 -10.38 21.22
N ASP A 345 5.94 -9.39 21.30
CA ASP A 345 5.58 -7.99 21.50
C ASP A 345 4.67 -7.47 20.35
N VAL A 346 3.96 -6.36 20.59
CA VAL A 346 3.02 -5.72 19.65
C VAL A 346 3.67 -5.43 18.29
N MET A 347 4.95 -5.09 18.27
CA MET A 347 5.71 -4.82 17.04
C MET A 347 5.92 -6.07 16.16
N VAL A 348 5.85 -7.27 16.76
CA VAL A 348 6.05 -8.57 16.10
C VAL A 348 4.81 -9.45 16.24
N GLU A 349 3.62 -8.87 16.38
CA GLU A 349 2.34 -9.61 16.40
C GLU A 349 2.14 -10.44 15.12
N GLY A 350 2.66 -9.97 13.98
CA GLY A 350 2.67 -10.72 12.72
C GLY A 350 3.46 -12.04 12.83
N LEU A 351 4.62 -12.01 13.48
CA LEU A 351 5.43 -13.20 13.75
C LEU A 351 4.68 -14.18 14.66
N ALA A 352 3.96 -13.67 15.67
CA ALA A 352 3.13 -14.52 16.53
C ALA A 352 2.11 -15.34 15.73
N LYS A 353 1.51 -14.73 14.70
CA LYS A 353 0.58 -15.44 13.80
C LYS A 353 1.29 -16.50 12.99
N HIS A 354 2.47 -16.22 12.45
CA HIS A 354 3.27 -17.19 11.69
C HIS A 354 3.72 -18.37 12.56
N LEU A 355 4.17 -18.11 13.79
CA LEU A 355 4.52 -19.15 14.75
C LEU A 355 3.33 -20.08 15.04
N ARG A 356 2.12 -19.52 15.25
CA ARG A 356 0.90 -20.32 15.42
C ARG A 356 0.55 -21.15 14.19
N CYS A 357 0.72 -20.57 13.00
CA CYS A 357 0.51 -21.28 11.74
C CYS A 357 1.40 -22.51 11.58
N VAL A 358 2.63 -22.47 12.11
CA VAL A 358 3.53 -23.64 12.12
C VAL A 358 3.43 -24.50 13.39
N GLY A 359 2.36 -24.33 14.18
CA GLY A 359 2.06 -25.14 15.36
C GLY A 359 2.81 -24.74 16.64
N ILE A 360 3.61 -23.67 16.61
CA ILE A 360 4.37 -23.18 17.76
C ILE A 360 3.46 -22.34 18.68
N ASP A 361 3.61 -22.54 19.99
CA ASP A 361 2.88 -21.80 21.02
C ASP A 361 3.40 -20.34 21.10
N ALA A 362 2.64 -19.38 20.56
CA ALA A 362 3.02 -17.96 20.54
C ALA A 362 1.89 -17.06 21.05
N ALA A 363 2.04 -16.49 22.24
CA ALA A 363 1.12 -15.50 22.80
C ALA A 363 1.49 -14.08 22.38
N VAL A 364 0.57 -13.15 22.63
CA VAL A 364 0.74 -11.70 22.49
C VAL A 364 0.33 -11.03 23.81
N PRO A 365 0.71 -9.77 24.07
CA PRO A 365 0.41 -9.11 25.33
C PRO A 365 -1.09 -8.86 25.45
N TYR A 366 -1.64 -8.94 26.67
CA TYR A 366 -3.07 -8.74 26.90
C TYR A 366 -3.57 -7.34 26.51
N SER A 367 -2.68 -6.35 26.51
CA SER A 367 -3.00 -4.98 26.09
C SER A 367 -2.17 -4.57 24.88
N LYS A 368 -2.71 -3.67 24.05
CA LYS A 368 -2.00 -3.13 22.86
C LYS A 368 -0.87 -2.16 23.21
N LYS A 369 -0.74 -1.76 24.48
CA LYS A 369 0.30 -0.87 24.99
C LYS A 369 0.76 -1.38 26.35
N PRO A 370 1.38 -2.58 26.40
CA PRO A 370 1.81 -3.14 27.66
C PRO A 370 2.92 -2.28 28.25
N GLU A 371 2.87 -2.03 29.55
CA GLU A 371 4.05 -1.55 30.25
C GLU A 371 5.12 -2.66 30.21
N PRO A 372 6.41 -2.33 30.03
CA PRO A 372 7.47 -3.35 29.96
C PRO A 372 7.43 -4.35 31.11
N ARG A 373 7.09 -3.89 32.33
CA ARG A 373 6.94 -4.74 33.50
C ARG A 373 5.84 -5.80 33.34
N MET A 374 4.68 -5.43 32.82
CA MET A 374 3.57 -6.37 32.59
C MET A 374 3.94 -7.43 31.56
N LEU A 375 4.70 -7.05 30.53
CA LEU A 375 5.18 -7.98 29.50
C LEU A 375 6.13 -9.03 30.10
N ILE A 376 7.04 -8.59 30.96
CA ILE A 376 7.99 -9.46 31.67
C ILE A 376 7.27 -10.38 32.65
N GLU A 377 6.36 -9.84 33.45
CA GLU A 377 5.57 -10.63 34.41
C GLU A 377 4.72 -11.69 33.70
N GLN A 378 4.11 -11.37 32.55
CA GLN A 378 3.39 -12.34 31.73
C GLN A 378 4.34 -13.45 31.21
N ALA A 379 5.50 -13.08 30.69
CA ALA A 379 6.47 -14.04 30.18
C ALA A 379 6.99 -14.98 31.27
N GLN A 380 7.28 -14.45 32.45
CA GLN A 380 7.73 -15.24 33.60
C GLN A 380 6.63 -16.19 34.10
N LYS A 381 5.41 -15.67 34.28
CA LYS A 381 4.25 -16.45 34.73
C LYS A 381 3.93 -17.61 33.79
N GLU A 382 3.99 -17.35 32.48
CA GLU A 382 3.65 -18.33 31.44
C GLU A 382 4.85 -19.16 30.95
N LYS A 383 6.05 -18.93 31.52
CA LYS A 383 7.33 -19.55 31.12
C LYS A 383 7.62 -19.40 29.62
N ARG A 384 7.48 -18.19 29.10
CA ARG A 384 7.69 -17.84 27.69
C ARG A 384 8.98 -17.07 27.47
N VAL A 385 9.55 -17.20 26.27
CA VAL A 385 10.59 -16.29 25.78
C VAL A 385 9.94 -15.12 25.05
N ILE A 386 10.33 -13.90 25.42
CA ILE A 386 9.85 -12.68 24.78
C ILE A 386 10.55 -12.50 23.44
N LEU A 387 9.78 -12.38 22.36
CA LEU A 387 10.28 -11.96 21.05
C LEU A 387 9.93 -10.48 20.86
N THR A 388 10.93 -9.64 20.58
CA THR A 388 10.70 -8.22 20.31
C THR A 388 11.68 -7.69 19.27
N TRP A 389 11.28 -6.61 18.59
CA TRP A 389 12.18 -5.81 17.77
C TRP A 389 12.70 -4.57 18.52
N ASP A 390 12.10 -4.20 19.67
CA ASP A 390 12.47 -3.00 20.42
C ASP A 390 13.72 -3.23 21.28
N ALA A 391 14.85 -2.69 20.81
CA ALA A 391 16.11 -2.68 21.55
C ALA A 391 16.04 -1.95 22.91
N LYS A 392 14.97 -1.19 23.21
CA LYS A 392 14.77 -0.58 24.54
C LYS A 392 14.35 -1.60 25.60
N LEU A 393 13.56 -2.61 25.23
CA LEU A 393 13.12 -3.64 26.17
C LEU A 393 14.31 -4.46 26.70
N LEU A 394 15.35 -4.61 25.89
CA LEU A 394 16.61 -5.27 26.28
C LEU A 394 17.38 -4.54 27.39
N ARG A 395 17.09 -3.27 27.68
CA ARG A 395 17.82 -2.47 28.67
C ARG A 395 17.26 -2.57 30.09
N HIS A 396 16.27 -3.41 30.33
CA HIS A 396 15.64 -3.53 31.64
C HIS A 396 16.32 -4.62 32.47
N ASP A 397 16.87 -4.25 33.62
CA ASP A 397 17.62 -5.14 34.52
C ASP A 397 16.80 -6.31 35.09
N TYR A 398 15.47 -6.25 35.00
CA TYR A 398 14.55 -7.28 35.52
C TYR A 398 14.47 -8.55 34.64
N LEU A 399 15.08 -8.53 33.46
CA LEU A 399 15.06 -9.65 32.53
C LEU A 399 16.21 -10.61 32.84
N THR A 400 15.88 -11.88 33.06
CA THR A 400 16.89 -12.94 32.94
C THR A 400 17.36 -12.94 31.50
N GLN A 401 18.68 -12.94 31.25
CA GLN A 401 19.27 -12.92 29.91
C GLN A 401 18.68 -14.01 28.98
N ASN A 402 18.21 -15.11 29.56
CA ASN A 402 17.65 -16.28 28.87
C ASN A 402 16.12 -16.22 28.68
N GLN A 403 15.49 -15.04 28.74
CA GLN A 403 14.02 -14.88 28.56
C GLN A 403 13.63 -13.87 27.47
N ILE A 404 14.58 -13.21 26.81
CA ILE A 404 14.29 -12.23 25.75
C ILE A 404 15.19 -12.45 24.54
N TYR A 405 14.59 -12.44 23.36
CA TYR A 405 15.28 -12.49 22.08
C TYR A 405 14.88 -11.31 21.21
N ARG A 406 15.88 -10.65 20.66
CA ARG A 406 15.68 -9.53 19.74
C ARG A 406 15.68 -10.04 18.31
N VAL A 407 14.50 -10.02 17.70
CA VAL A 407 14.32 -10.33 16.28
C VAL A 407 15.03 -9.26 15.45
N LYS A 408 15.81 -9.68 14.45
CA LYS A 408 16.61 -8.78 13.61
C LYS A 408 15.93 -8.47 12.29
N SER A 409 15.30 -9.47 11.66
CA SER A 409 14.67 -9.30 10.36
C SER A 409 13.42 -8.40 10.43
N LEU A 410 13.18 -7.67 9.35
CA LEU A 410 11.99 -6.83 9.13
C LEU A 410 10.86 -7.58 8.42
N LEU A 411 11.18 -8.66 7.70
CA LEU A 411 10.23 -9.40 6.87
C LEU A 411 9.63 -10.58 7.64
N LYS A 412 8.31 -10.71 7.65
CA LYS A 412 7.60 -11.69 8.50
C LYS A 412 8.04 -13.14 8.28
N ASN A 413 8.36 -13.52 7.04
CA ASN A 413 8.79 -14.88 6.71
C ASN A 413 10.23 -15.13 7.20
N GLU A 414 11.12 -14.17 7.01
CA GLU A 414 12.49 -14.23 7.54
C GLU A 414 12.52 -14.18 9.07
N GLN A 415 11.64 -13.41 9.72
CA GLN A 415 11.49 -13.40 11.18
C GLN A 415 11.14 -14.80 11.72
N LEU A 416 10.30 -15.54 11.00
CA LEU A 416 9.96 -16.91 11.36
C LEU A 416 11.20 -17.82 11.24
N LEU A 417 11.90 -17.76 10.11
CA LEU A 417 13.11 -18.55 9.88
C LEU A 417 14.21 -18.23 10.89
N GLU A 418 14.40 -16.95 11.20
CA GLU A 418 15.36 -16.49 12.22
C GLU A 418 15.07 -17.14 13.58
N VAL A 419 13.80 -17.19 14.00
CA VAL A 419 13.43 -17.82 15.28
C VAL A 419 13.56 -19.33 15.25
N ILE A 420 13.19 -19.97 14.13
CA ILE A 420 13.36 -21.42 13.95
C ILE A 420 14.84 -21.79 14.07
N GLU A 421 15.72 -21.04 13.41
CA GLU A 421 17.17 -21.25 13.44
C GLU A 421 17.76 -20.92 14.82
N ALA A 422 17.42 -19.77 15.41
CA ALA A 422 17.97 -19.33 16.70
C ALA A 422 17.62 -20.28 17.86
N PHE A 423 16.45 -20.92 17.81
CA PHE A 423 15.98 -21.84 18.85
C PHE A 423 16.00 -23.33 18.40
N GLN A 424 16.54 -23.63 17.22
CA GLN A 424 16.65 -24.98 16.67
C GLN A 424 15.32 -25.75 16.69
N ILE A 425 14.24 -25.08 16.29
CA ILE A 425 12.88 -25.62 16.37
C ILE A 425 12.63 -26.54 15.18
N LYS A 426 12.15 -27.76 15.45
CA LYS A 426 11.68 -28.66 14.41
C LYS A 426 10.23 -28.35 14.09
N ILE A 427 9.96 -28.03 12.83
CA ILE A 427 8.61 -27.86 12.30
C ILE A 427 8.17 -29.17 11.68
N ASN A 428 6.98 -29.63 12.05
CA ASN A 428 6.37 -30.82 11.46
C ASN A 428 5.14 -30.40 10.67
N GLU A 429 4.94 -31.02 9.51
CA GLU A 429 3.81 -30.72 8.63
C GLU A 429 2.45 -31.02 9.31
N ASP A 430 2.37 -32.08 10.11
CA ASP A 430 1.16 -32.47 10.87
C ASP A 430 0.74 -31.43 11.92
N LYS A 431 1.61 -30.48 12.25
CA LYS A 431 1.34 -29.39 13.19
C LYS A 431 1.00 -28.08 12.49
N LEU A 432 1.08 -28.00 11.17
CA LEU A 432 0.63 -26.82 10.45
C LEU A 432 -0.84 -26.56 10.73
N MET A 433 -1.18 -25.29 10.96
CA MET A 433 -2.53 -24.82 11.29
C MET A 433 -3.17 -25.51 12.51
N SER A 434 -2.38 -26.14 13.39
CA SER A 434 -2.89 -26.85 14.59
C SER A 434 -3.31 -25.91 15.74
N ARG A 435 -3.07 -24.60 15.60
CA ARG A 435 -3.38 -23.58 16.60
C ARG A 435 -4.22 -22.46 16.01
N CYS A 436 -5.04 -21.86 16.86
CA CYS A 436 -5.80 -20.68 16.49
C CYS A 436 -4.87 -19.51 16.18
N THR A 437 -4.85 -19.07 14.92
CA THR A 437 -4.04 -17.93 14.48
C THR A 437 -4.42 -16.61 15.18
N LYS A 438 -5.66 -16.51 15.70
CA LYS A 438 -6.16 -15.33 16.43
C LYS A 438 -5.65 -15.26 17.87
N CYS A 439 -5.78 -16.33 18.66
CA CYS A 439 -5.51 -16.30 20.10
C CYS A 439 -4.48 -17.31 20.62
N ASN A 440 -3.90 -18.17 19.77
CA ASN A 440 -3.00 -19.29 20.13
C ASN A 440 -3.66 -20.52 20.78
N GLY A 441 -4.98 -20.50 20.94
CA GLY A 441 -5.75 -21.59 21.52
C GLY A 441 -5.78 -22.87 20.68
N THR A 442 -6.16 -23.97 21.32
CA THR A 442 -6.37 -25.26 20.66
C THR A 442 -7.77 -25.36 20.06
N PHE A 443 -7.95 -26.27 19.11
CA PHE A 443 -9.25 -26.56 18.52
C PHE A 443 -9.96 -27.70 19.25
N ILE A 444 -11.29 -27.72 19.13
CA ILE A 444 -12.08 -28.89 19.48
C ILE A 444 -11.63 -30.10 18.66
N GLN A 445 -11.57 -31.29 19.28
CA GLN A 445 -11.10 -32.51 18.61
C GLN A 445 -12.09 -33.02 17.57
N LYS A 446 -13.39 -32.82 17.80
CA LYS A 446 -14.44 -33.18 16.85
C LYS A 446 -14.79 -31.93 16.02
N PRO A 447 -14.61 -31.96 14.68
CA PRO A 447 -15.06 -30.85 13.83
C PRO A 447 -16.59 -30.72 13.87
N LEU A 448 -17.08 -29.49 13.67
CA LEU A 448 -18.49 -29.16 13.54
C LEU A 448 -18.97 -29.38 12.10
N THR A 449 -20.24 -29.76 11.95
CA THR A 449 -20.90 -29.73 10.64
C THR A 449 -21.17 -28.29 10.19
N THR A 450 -21.52 -28.11 8.92
CA THR A 450 -21.88 -26.79 8.38
C THR A 450 -23.02 -26.13 9.16
N GLU A 451 -24.05 -26.88 9.58
CA GLU A 451 -25.18 -26.37 10.36
C GLU A 451 -24.76 -25.94 11.77
N GLU A 452 -23.99 -26.79 12.47
CA GLU A 452 -23.45 -26.49 13.80
C GLU A 452 -22.53 -25.26 13.76
N ALA A 453 -21.70 -25.15 12.71
CA ALA A 453 -20.81 -24.02 12.50
C ALA A 453 -21.59 -22.73 12.22
N ILE A 454 -22.69 -22.77 11.44
CA ILE A 454 -23.54 -21.60 11.18
C ILE A 454 -24.17 -21.10 12.48
N GLU A 455 -24.68 -21.99 13.33
CA GLU A 455 -25.26 -21.58 14.61
C GLU A 455 -24.18 -21.04 15.57
N ALA A 456 -23.01 -21.69 15.65
CA ALA A 456 -21.89 -21.21 16.44
C ALA A 456 -21.31 -19.87 15.94
N ALA A 457 -21.39 -19.59 14.65
CA ALA A 457 -20.91 -18.35 14.04
C ALA A 457 -21.88 -17.17 14.21
N LYS A 458 -23.14 -17.44 14.56
CA LYS A 458 -24.23 -16.45 14.56
C LYS A 458 -23.88 -15.22 15.38
N GLY A 459 -23.91 -14.06 14.72
CA GLY A 459 -23.61 -12.76 15.34
C GLY A 459 -22.13 -12.50 15.64
N PHE A 460 -21.23 -13.46 15.42
CA PHE A 460 -19.80 -13.35 15.76
C PHE A 460 -18.88 -13.46 14.54
N GLN A 461 -19.17 -14.36 13.61
CA GLN A 461 -18.37 -14.64 12.42
C GLN A 461 -19.27 -14.84 11.20
N ARG A 462 -18.87 -14.27 10.06
CA ARG A 462 -19.60 -14.47 8.80
C ARG A 462 -19.00 -15.63 8.03
N ILE A 463 -19.79 -16.69 7.82
CA ILE A 463 -19.44 -17.80 6.94
C ILE A 463 -19.96 -17.47 5.52
N PRO A 464 -19.12 -17.55 4.46
CA PRO A 464 -19.58 -17.34 3.09
C PRO A 464 -20.65 -18.34 2.63
N ASN A 465 -21.72 -17.85 2.00
CA ASN A 465 -22.84 -18.69 1.55
C ASN A 465 -22.43 -19.80 0.58
N CYS A 466 -21.34 -19.62 -0.18
CA CYS A 466 -20.83 -20.64 -1.11
C CYS A 466 -20.28 -21.90 -0.41
N LEU A 467 -20.13 -21.87 0.92
CA LEU A 467 -19.73 -23.02 1.74
C LEU A 467 -20.94 -23.81 2.26
N PHE A 468 -22.16 -23.26 2.22
CA PHE A 468 -23.33 -23.86 2.87
C PHE A 468 -23.75 -25.20 2.25
N ASN A 469 -23.47 -25.40 0.97
CA ASN A 469 -23.77 -26.64 0.26
C ASN A 469 -22.56 -27.58 0.16
N LYS A 470 -21.47 -27.29 0.89
CA LYS A 470 -20.28 -28.15 0.94
C LYS A 470 -20.28 -28.92 2.25
N ASN A 471 -20.01 -30.22 2.19
CA ASN A 471 -19.76 -31.05 3.37
C ASN A 471 -18.35 -30.74 3.91
N LEU A 472 -18.18 -29.56 4.49
CA LEU A 472 -16.93 -29.12 5.09
C LEU A 472 -16.94 -29.36 6.59
N GLU A 473 -15.77 -29.67 7.10
CA GLU A 473 -15.49 -29.75 8.53
C GLU A 473 -15.02 -28.39 9.04
N PHE A 474 -15.55 -27.98 10.20
CA PHE A 474 -15.20 -26.72 10.84
C PHE A 474 -14.56 -26.96 12.20
N TRP A 475 -13.40 -26.35 12.44
CA TRP A 475 -12.71 -26.39 13.73
C TRP A 475 -12.96 -25.11 14.50
N GLN A 476 -13.50 -25.24 15.71
CA GLN A 476 -13.70 -24.12 16.61
C GLN A 476 -12.57 -24.01 17.62
N CYS A 477 -12.02 -22.82 17.80
CA CYS A 477 -11.07 -22.54 18.88
C CYS A 477 -11.76 -22.60 20.25
N MET A 478 -11.15 -23.31 21.21
CA MET A 478 -11.70 -23.45 22.57
C MET A 478 -11.67 -22.16 23.39
N ASP A 479 -10.76 -21.24 23.08
CA ASP A 479 -10.57 -20.01 23.87
C ASP A 479 -11.35 -18.81 23.31
N CYS A 480 -11.27 -18.59 21.99
CA CYS A 480 -11.86 -17.40 21.36
C CYS A 480 -13.05 -17.72 20.44
N HIS A 481 -13.45 -18.99 20.34
CA HIS A 481 -14.58 -19.48 19.55
C HIS A 481 -14.52 -19.19 18.04
N GLN A 482 -13.38 -18.73 17.54
CA GLN A 482 -13.14 -18.52 16.11
C GLN A 482 -13.23 -19.85 15.35
N LEU A 483 -13.98 -19.86 14.25
CA LEU A 483 -14.14 -21.01 13.37
C LEU A 483 -13.17 -20.96 12.19
N TYR A 484 -12.62 -22.13 11.87
CA TYR A 484 -11.68 -22.39 10.77
C TYR A 484 -12.18 -23.58 9.94
N TRP A 485 -11.82 -23.65 8.66
CA TRP A 485 -12.18 -24.73 7.76
C TRP A 485 -11.15 -24.84 6.63
N GLU A 486 -11.09 -25.99 5.97
CA GLU A 486 -10.16 -26.26 4.87
C GLU A 486 -10.65 -25.64 3.55
N GLY A 487 -10.65 -24.30 3.48
CA GLY A 487 -10.91 -23.55 2.26
C GLY A 487 -9.64 -23.26 1.45
N THR A 488 -9.76 -22.52 0.35
CA THR A 488 -8.61 -22.04 -0.45
C THR A 488 -7.57 -21.32 0.40
N GLN A 489 -7.99 -20.53 1.39
CA GLN A 489 -7.08 -19.82 2.30
C GLN A 489 -6.26 -20.76 3.17
N TYR A 490 -6.83 -21.88 3.61
CA TYR A 490 -6.12 -22.89 4.37
C TYR A 490 -5.02 -23.53 3.52
N HIS A 491 -5.38 -24.03 2.33
CA HIS A 491 -4.45 -24.67 1.41
C HIS A 491 -3.30 -23.72 1.01
N ASN A 492 -3.62 -22.47 0.68
CA ASN A 492 -2.60 -21.46 0.37
C ASN A 492 -1.68 -21.18 1.57
N ALA A 493 -2.22 -21.18 2.79
CA ALA A 493 -1.41 -20.98 3.99
C ALA A 493 -0.50 -22.18 4.27
N VAL A 494 -1.02 -23.41 4.18
CA VAL A 494 -0.25 -24.64 4.35
C VAL A 494 0.90 -24.68 3.34
N GLN A 495 0.61 -24.50 2.05
CA GLN A 495 1.64 -24.47 1.00
C GLN A 495 2.69 -23.38 1.27
N LYS A 496 2.25 -22.16 1.63
CA LYS A 496 3.17 -21.06 1.97
C LYS A 496 4.17 -21.47 3.07
N PHE A 497 3.72 -22.14 4.13
CA PHE A 497 4.62 -22.51 5.23
C PHE A 497 5.46 -23.76 4.94
N ILE A 498 4.99 -24.67 4.11
CA ILE A 498 5.80 -25.76 3.53
C ILE A 498 6.97 -25.15 2.76
N ASP A 499 6.70 -24.21 1.86
CA ASP A 499 7.71 -23.56 1.02
C ASP A 499 8.71 -22.74 1.86
N ILE A 500 8.21 -21.93 2.79
CA ILE A 500 9.06 -21.10 3.66
C ILE A 500 9.95 -21.97 4.54
N CYS A 501 9.37 -22.96 5.23
CA CYS A 501 10.12 -23.80 6.16
C CYS A 501 10.91 -24.91 5.48
N LYS A 502 10.80 -25.02 4.14
CA LYS A 502 11.44 -26.06 3.32
C LYS A 502 11.17 -27.46 3.87
N LEU A 503 9.91 -27.72 4.22
CA LEU A 503 9.48 -29.05 4.60
C LEU A 503 9.54 -29.90 3.33
N SER A 504 10.55 -30.76 3.22
CA SER A 504 10.58 -31.82 2.22
C SER A 504 9.69 -32.96 2.71
N ASP A 505 8.91 -33.55 1.81
CA ASP A 505 8.24 -34.84 2.05
C ASP A 505 9.20 -35.93 2.57
#